data_AF-A0A0Q1B1A3-F1
#
_entry.id   AF-A0A0Q1B1A3-F1
#
_cell.length_a   1.000
_cell.length_b   1.000
_cell.length_c   1.000
_cell.angle_alpha   90.00
_cell.angle_beta   90.00
_cell.angle_gamma   90.00
#
_symmetry.space_group_name_H-M   'P 1'
#
loop_
_entity.id
_entity.type
_entity.pdbx_description
1 polymer ?
#
loop_
_entity_poly.entity_id
_entity_poly.type
_entity_poly.pdbx_seq_one_letter_code
_entity_poly.pdbx_strand_id
1 'polypeptide(L)' 'MKIVNINGEVVLAAADSELINRDLREGKLHLKVKQDFYGDMRVSEDTFLSSLSICTIANLVGERVVSAAI' A
#
# COMPACT_ATOMS: atom_id res chain seq x y z
N MET A 1 -1.68 -5.69 -2.46
CA MET A 1 -2.56 -5.04 -1.46
C MET A 1 -2.77 -6.01 -0.30
N LYS A 2 -2.80 -5.49 0.93
CA LYS A 2 -3.09 -6.23 2.16
C LYS A 2 -3.94 -5.35 3.08
N ILE A 3 -4.95 -5.92 3.71
CA ILE A 3 -5.73 -5.27 4.75
C ILE A 3 -5.52 -6.05 6.05
N VAL A 4 -5.20 -5.35 7.14
CA VAL A 4 -5.03 -5.97 8.47
C VAL A 4 -5.77 -5.17 9.52
N ASN A 5 -6.40 -5.89 10.45
CA ASN A 5 -6.95 -5.29 11.67
C ASN A 5 -5.92 -5.41 12.79
N ILE A 6 -5.46 -4.28 13.32
CA ILE A 6 -4.47 -4.26 14.39
C ILE A 6 -4.81 -3.16 15.39
N ASN A 7 -4.89 -3.50 16.68
CA ASN A 7 -5.21 -2.56 17.76
C ASN A 7 -6.50 -1.74 17.53
N GLY A 8 -7.50 -2.32 16.87
CA GLY A 8 -8.75 -1.62 16.53
C GLY A 8 -8.70 -0.78 15.25
N GLU A 9 -7.53 -0.70 14.61
CA GLU A 9 -7.33 0.03 13.35
C GLU A 9 -7.44 -0.90 12.14
N VAL A 10 -8.03 -0.40 11.06
CA VAL A 10 -8.06 -1.05 9.75
C VAL A 10 -6.92 -0.47 8.90
N VAL A 11 -5.83 -1.22 8.78
CA VAL A 11 -4.64 -0.80 8.03
C VAL A 11 -4.70 -1.35 6.62
N LEU A 12 -4.73 -0.45 5.63
CA LEU A 12 -4.56 -0.76 4.22
C LEU A 12 -3.10 -0.53 3.81
N ALA A 13 -2.43 -1.59 3.35
CA ALA A 13 -1.13 -1.50 2.70
C ALA A 13 -1.29 -1.75 1.19
N ALA A 14 -0.95 -0.77 0.37
CA ALA A 14 -1.01 -0.87 -1.09
C ALA A 14 0.26 -0.30 -1.72
N ALA A 15 0.80 -1.02 -2.71
CA ALA A 15 1.94 -0.56 -3.48
C ALA A 15 1.73 -0.86 -4.96
N ASP A 16 2.33 -0.02 -5.80
CA ASP A 16 2.46 -0.28 -7.22
C ASP A 16 3.21 -1.60 -7.45
N SER A 17 2.64 -2.45 -8.31
CA SER A 17 3.04 -3.87 -8.36
C SER A 17 4.49 -4.09 -8.79
N GLU A 18 5.06 -3.18 -9.58
CA GLU A 18 6.46 -3.16 -10.02
C GLU A 18 7.45 -2.76 -8.91
N LEU A 19 6.95 -2.15 -7.83
CA LEU A 19 7.73 -1.74 -6.67
C LEU A 19 7.84 -2.85 -5.62
N ILE A 20 6.99 -3.89 -5.68
CA ILE A 20 7.06 -5.03 -4.76
C ILE A 20 8.44 -5.70 -4.85
N ASN A 21 9.02 -5.99 -3.69
CA ASN A 21 10.37 -6.53 -3.50
C ASN A 21 11.51 -5.63 -4.04
N ARG A 22 11.25 -4.32 -4.23
CA ARG A 22 12.27 -3.32 -4.52
C ARG A 22 12.74 -2.59 -3.26
N ASP A 23 13.99 -2.16 -3.31
CA ASP A 23 14.59 -1.23 -2.35
C ASP A 23 14.61 0.17 -2.99
N LEU A 24 13.86 1.11 -2.41
CA LEU A 24 13.85 2.52 -2.80
C LEU A 24 14.83 3.30 -1.93
N ARG A 25 15.62 4.17 -2.54
CA ARG A 25 16.68 4.94 -1.87
C ARG A 25 16.68 6.38 -2.34
N GLU A 26 16.55 7.30 -1.40
CA GLU A 26 16.69 8.73 -1.65
C GLU A 26 17.40 9.40 -0.47
N GLY A 27 18.69 9.71 -0.62
CA GLY A 27 19.52 10.23 0.46
C GLY A 27 19.51 9.32 1.70
N LYS A 28 18.91 9.80 2.79
CA LYS A 28 18.76 9.05 4.06
C LYS A 28 17.53 8.14 4.09
N LEU A 29 16.58 8.31 3.16
CA LEU A 29 15.36 7.52 3.09
C LEU A 29 15.65 6.18 2.41
N HIS A 30 15.58 5.09 3.17
CA HIS A 30 15.73 3.72 2.65
C HIS A 30 14.44 2.95 2.94
N LEU A 31 13.68 2.59 1.90
CA LEU A 31 12.42 1.87 2.03
C LEU A 31 12.50 0.52 1.30
N LYS A 32 12.19 -0.56 2.02
CA LYS A 32 12.04 -1.90 1.44
C LYS A 32 10.57 -2.22 1.26
N VAL A 33 10.11 -2.33 0.02
CA VAL A 33 8.70 -2.59 -0.31
C VAL A 33 8.47 -4.10 -0.26
N LYS A 34 8.44 -4.68 0.93
CA LYS A 34 8.36 -6.14 1.12
C LYS A 34 6.95 -6.68 0.82
N GLN A 35 6.88 -7.77 0.05
CA GLN A 35 5.61 -8.45 -0.23
C GLN A 35 4.86 -8.87 1.04
N ASP A 36 5.54 -9.34 2.08
CA ASP A 36 4.89 -9.76 3.34
C ASP A 36 4.12 -8.62 4.05
N PHE A 37 4.54 -7.37 3.79
CA PHE A 37 3.89 -6.17 4.33
C PHE A 37 2.76 -5.68 3.41
N TYR A 38 3.03 -5.52 2.10
CA TYR A 38 2.07 -4.94 1.13
C TYR A 38 1.10 -5.95 0.49
N GLY A 39 1.32 -7.25 0.71
CA GLY A 39 0.57 -8.35 0.10
C GLY A 39 0.86 -8.55 -1.38
N ASP A 40 0.38 -9.66 -1.92
CA ASP A 40 0.51 -10.10 -3.31
C ASP A 40 -0.80 -9.94 -4.12
N MET A 41 -1.91 -9.58 -3.46
CA MET A 41 -3.19 -9.36 -4.11
C MET A 41 -3.12 -8.14 -5.02
N ARG A 42 -3.30 -8.36 -6.33
CA ARG A 42 -3.55 -7.32 -7.33
C ARG A 42 -5.05 -7.05 -7.38
N VAL A 43 -5.44 -5.78 -7.34
CA VAL A 43 -6.84 -5.35 -7.31
C VAL A 43 -7.10 -4.28 -8.36
N SER A 44 -8.35 -4.11 -8.75
CA SER A 44 -8.77 -2.95 -9.55
C SER A 44 -8.70 -1.66 -8.73
N GLU A 45 -8.68 -0.53 -9.41
CA GLU A 45 -8.77 0.79 -8.79
C GLU A 45 -10.05 0.93 -7.95
N ASP A 46 -11.21 0.50 -8.46
CA ASP A 46 -12.47 0.52 -7.70
C ASP A 46 -12.40 -0.26 -6.38
N THR A 47 -11.74 -1.44 -6.40
CA THR A 47 -11.57 -2.26 -5.21
C THR A 47 -10.62 -1.59 -4.22
N PHE A 48 -9.56 -0.97 -4.72
CA PHE A 48 -8.63 -0.19 -3.92
C PHE A 48 -9.32 1.00 -3.25
N LEU A 49 -10.09 1.80 -4.00
CA LEU A 49 -10.84 2.95 -3.49
C LEU A 49 -11.90 2.55 -2.47
N SER A 50 -12.60 1.43 -2.72
CA SER A 50 -13.56 0.87 -1.77
C SER A 50 -12.89 0.40 -0.47
N SER A 51 -11.65 -0.09 -0.56
CA SER A 51 -10.86 -0.47 0.63
C SER A 51 -10.32 0.76 1.36
N LEU A 52 -9.92 1.78 0.61
CA LEU A 52 -9.41 3.04 1.14
C LEU A 52 -10.48 3.79 1.93
N SER A 53 -11.74 3.77 1.46
CA SER A 53 -12.86 4.47 2.12
C SER A 53 -13.26 3.89 3.48
N ILE A 54 -12.89 2.63 3.76
CA ILE A 54 -13.19 1.94 5.03
C ILE A 54 -11.97 1.79 5.95
N CYS A 55 -10.76 2.08 5.46
CA CYS A 55 -9.55 1.96 6.26
C CYS A 55 -9.39 3.17 7.19
N THR A 56 -8.70 2.96 8.31
CA THR A 56 -8.35 4.04 9.24
C THR A 56 -6.91 4.52 9.03
N ILE A 57 -6.04 3.65 8.51
CA ILE A 57 -4.63 3.94 8.21
C ILE A 57 -4.31 3.40 6.82
N ALA A 58 -3.80 4.26 5.93
CA ALA A 58 -3.32 3.85 4.61
C ALA A 58 -1.80 4.02 4.51
N ASN A 59 -1.11 2.94 4.15
CA ASN A 59 0.30 2.95 3.74
C ASN A 59 0.37 2.68 2.24
N LEU A 60 0.71 3.74 1.48
CA LEU A 60 0.69 3.77 0.03
C LEU A 60 2.09 4.01 -0.51
N VAL A 61 2.54 3.16 -1.45
CA VAL A 61 3.84 3.32 -2.12
C VAL A 61 3.71 3.16 -3.63
N GLY A 62 3.95 4.26 -4.35
CA GLY A 62 3.89 4.29 -5.82
C GLY A 62 2.97 5.37 -6.34
N GLU A 63 3.22 5.81 -7.56
CA GLU A 63 2.53 6.94 -8.17
C GLU A 63 1.04 6.66 -8.36
N ARG A 64 0.65 5.45 -8.80
CA ARG A 64 -0.77 5.18 -9.10
C ARG A 64 -1.60 5.07 -7.84
N VAL A 65 -1.12 4.34 -6.83
CA VAL A 65 -1.83 4.18 -5.55
C VAL A 65 -1.94 5.49 -4.78
N VAL A 66 -0.92 6.37 -4.87
CA VAL A 66 -0.96 7.70 -4.24
C VAL A 66 -1.89 8.64 -5.03
N SER A 67 -1.80 8.67 -6.35
CA SER A 67 -2.64 9.54 -7.19
C SER A 67 -4.12 9.20 -7.08
N ALA A 68 -4.47 7.90 -7.00
CA ALA A 68 -5.86 7.47 -6.79
C ALA A 68 -6.41 7.85 -5.40
N ALA A 69 -5.55 8.19 -4.44
CA ALA A 69 -5.96 8.52 -3.07
C ALA A 69 -6.13 10.04 -2.82
N ILE A 70 -5.88 10.89 -3.81
CA ILE A 70 -5.90 12.36 -3.71
C ILE A 70 -7.13 12.95 -4.40
#